data_AF-A0A3N1T1Y7-F1
#
_entry.id   AF-A0A3N1T1Y7-F1
#
_cell.length_a   1.000
_cell.length_b   1.000
_cell.length_c   1.000
_cell.angle_alpha   90.00
_cell.angle_beta   90.00
_cell.angle_gamma   90.00
#
_symmetry.space_group_name_H-M   'P 1'
#
loop_
_entity.id
_entity.type
_entity.pdbx_description
1 polymer ?
#
loop_
_entity_poly.entity_id
_entity_poly.type
_entity_poly.pdbx_seq_one_letter_code
_entity_poly.pdbx_strand_id
1 'polypeptide(L)'
;MADSKREIERKYEATDATRLPDLSRVAGVSAVEHLGLSELDAVYYDTEDLRLAADSLTLRRRTGGGDAGWHLKFPVATGIRDEIRAPLSDTLPPELAALIRSRVRDAAVVPVVRLRSARDVHRLTGPDGAPLAEISVDAVRAERLHGGSASTAWTEIEAELADDGDPAFLDAVERRLRKAGVRPSAAPSKLARALAETGPKGKPGGKRPRPHTAGDHVLAYVRDQNAAIVALDPAVRRGLPDSVHRMRVATRRLRSAFRTYRGILDRSVTGPVAEELRWLAAELGVDRDQEVLDERLRTRLDGLPRTLVLGPVRGRLRIWSVARRSGSRRHTVAVLDGSRYLELLGTLDALLADPPLLPAAAAPPGKVLSRAVHKDHRRLARRIAHARELPPGPERDVALHKARKAAKRARYAAEAARPALGKPARKSVKRLKAVQGVLGDHQDSVVAREALRALAVQAHLAGEPSFTWGLLYGQEEETAAARERELPGVWARASRAKIRTAPEG
;
A
#
# COMPACT_ATOMS: atom_id res chain seq x y z
N MET A 1 -23.23 0.89 9.75
CA MET A 1 -22.06 0.22 9.12
C MET A 1 -21.58 1.12 8.01
N ALA A 2 -20.28 1.34 7.89
CA ALA A 2 -19.76 2.18 6.81
C ALA A 2 -19.85 1.46 5.46
N ASP A 3 -20.33 2.17 4.45
CA ASP A 3 -20.40 1.68 3.07
C ASP A 3 -19.16 2.13 2.29
N SER A 4 -18.68 1.32 1.35
CA SER A 4 -17.49 1.62 0.55
C SER A 4 -17.85 1.60 -0.93
N LYS A 5 -17.69 2.75 -1.60
CA LYS A 5 -17.90 2.93 -3.03
C LYS A 5 -16.57 3.25 -3.72
N ARG A 6 -16.36 2.75 -4.94
CA ARG A 6 -15.29 3.24 -5.81
C ARG A 6 -15.87 4.25 -6.80
N GLU A 7 -15.34 5.45 -6.79
CA GLU A 7 -15.80 6.55 -7.64
C GLU A 7 -14.74 6.84 -8.71
N ILE A 8 -15.20 7.02 -9.95
CA ILE A 8 -14.39 7.48 -11.07
C ILE A 8 -14.98 8.81 -11.54
N GLU A 9 -14.27 9.91 -11.28
CA GLU A 9 -14.77 11.27 -11.50
C GLU A 9 -13.77 12.13 -12.27
N ARG A 10 -14.27 13.04 -13.13
CA ARG A 10 -13.51 14.11 -13.76
C ARG A 10 -14.12 15.46 -13.42
N LYS A 11 -13.26 16.46 -13.18
CA LYS A 11 -13.67 17.82 -12.82
C LYS A 11 -13.27 18.80 -13.90
N TYR A 12 -14.10 19.81 -14.12
CA TYR A 12 -13.92 20.81 -15.15
C TYR A 12 -14.17 22.22 -14.60
N GLU A 13 -13.40 23.18 -15.11
CA GLU A 13 -13.59 24.60 -14.83
C GLU A 13 -14.87 25.10 -15.49
N ALA A 14 -15.65 25.87 -14.74
CA ALA A 14 -16.83 26.57 -15.23
C ALA A 14 -16.91 27.99 -14.62
N THR A 15 -17.80 28.78 -15.19
CA THR A 15 -18.17 30.12 -14.74
C THR A 15 -19.69 30.22 -14.74
N ASP A 16 -20.26 31.28 -14.17
CA ASP A 16 -21.71 31.49 -14.16
C ASP A 16 -22.31 31.66 -15.57
N ALA A 17 -21.47 32.00 -16.55
CA ALA A 17 -21.83 32.06 -17.96
C ALA A 17 -21.72 30.70 -18.68
N THR A 18 -21.07 29.71 -18.07
CA THR A 18 -20.92 28.37 -18.66
C THR A 18 -22.29 27.69 -18.69
N ARG A 19 -22.62 27.06 -19.82
CA ARG A 19 -23.84 26.26 -20.00
C ARG A 19 -23.42 24.85 -20.38
N LEU A 20 -24.10 23.85 -19.82
CA LEU A 20 -23.89 22.46 -20.24
C LEU A 20 -24.24 22.33 -21.73
N PRO A 21 -23.37 21.73 -22.56
CA PRO A 21 -23.74 21.42 -23.93
C PRO A 21 -24.83 20.35 -23.94
N ASP A 22 -25.54 20.21 -25.05
CA ASP A 22 -26.48 19.09 -25.24
C ASP A 22 -25.73 17.75 -25.14
N LEU A 23 -25.94 17.05 -24.00
CA LEU A 23 -25.30 15.79 -23.62
C LEU A 23 -25.97 14.56 -24.25
N SER A 24 -27.18 14.71 -24.81
CA SER A 24 -27.85 13.62 -25.55
C SER A 24 -27.06 13.20 -26.81
N ARG A 25 -26.18 14.09 -27.29
CA ARG A 25 -25.28 13.84 -28.43
C ARG A 25 -23.99 13.10 -28.07
N VAL A 26 -23.82 12.70 -26.81
CA VAL A 26 -22.70 11.84 -26.41
C VAL A 26 -23.04 10.41 -26.84
N ALA A 27 -22.11 9.74 -27.53
CA ALA A 27 -22.33 8.37 -28.00
C ALA A 27 -22.67 7.44 -26.83
N GLY A 28 -23.74 6.67 -26.98
CA GLY A 28 -24.26 5.75 -25.95
C GLY A 28 -25.36 6.36 -25.05
N VAL A 29 -25.50 7.68 -25.01
CA VAL A 29 -26.58 8.34 -24.25
C VAL A 29 -27.90 8.24 -25.02
N SER A 30 -28.94 7.73 -24.36
CA SER A 30 -30.30 7.67 -24.90
C SER A 30 -31.22 8.70 -24.26
N ALA A 31 -31.01 9.03 -22.98
CA ALA A 31 -31.70 10.11 -22.31
C ALA A 31 -30.80 10.88 -21.34
N VAL A 32 -31.17 12.14 -21.12
CA VAL A 32 -30.59 13.01 -20.10
C VAL A 32 -31.72 13.40 -19.16
N GLU A 33 -31.69 12.88 -17.94
CA GLU A 33 -32.68 13.16 -16.92
C GLU A 33 -32.17 14.29 -16.01
N HIS A 34 -32.94 15.36 -15.87
CA HIS A 34 -32.63 16.44 -14.94
C HIS A 34 -33.20 16.11 -13.56
N LEU A 35 -32.31 15.87 -12.58
CA LEU A 35 -32.68 15.50 -11.22
C LEU A 35 -32.92 16.72 -10.30
N GLY A 36 -32.70 17.92 -10.83
CA GLY A 36 -32.95 19.18 -10.15
C GLY A 36 -31.78 19.69 -9.32
N LEU A 37 -32.06 20.77 -8.59
CA LEU A 37 -31.11 21.50 -7.77
C LEU A 37 -31.16 21.02 -6.32
N SER A 38 -29.99 20.80 -5.72
CA SER A 38 -29.83 20.48 -4.30
C SER A 38 -28.86 21.43 -3.63
N GLU A 39 -29.25 21.99 -2.49
CA GLU A 39 -28.37 22.76 -1.62
C GLU A 39 -27.59 21.82 -0.70
N LEU A 40 -26.27 21.95 -0.70
CA LEU A 40 -25.36 21.14 0.10
C LEU A 40 -24.54 22.03 1.04
N ASP A 41 -24.36 21.59 2.28
CA ASP A 41 -23.47 22.24 3.25
C ASP A 41 -22.50 21.19 3.81
N ALA A 42 -21.22 21.33 3.47
CA ALA A 42 -20.17 20.38 3.80
C ALA A 42 -19.05 21.04 4.61
N VAL A 43 -18.83 20.53 5.82
CA VAL A 43 -17.69 20.90 6.66
C VAL A 43 -16.58 19.86 6.47
N TYR A 44 -15.41 20.31 6.07
CA TYR A 44 -14.22 19.50 5.90
C TYR A 44 -13.35 19.54 7.15
N TYR A 45 -12.79 18.39 7.50
CA TYR A 45 -12.01 18.19 8.70
C TYR A 45 -10.60 17.71 8.36
N ASP A 46 -9.61 18.21 9.10
CA ASP A 46 -8.20 17.85 8.98
C ASP A 46 -7.47 18.15 10.32
N THR A 47 -6.17 17.88 10.42
CA THR A 47 -5.34 18.45 11.48
C THR A 47 -5.02 19.91 11.18
N GLU A 48 -4.58 20.68 12.18
CA GLU A 48 -4.21 22.10 12.00
C GLU A 48 -3.12 22.29 10.93
N ASP A 49 -2.19 21.34 10.83
CA ASP A 49 -1.11 21.27 9.83
C ASP A 49 -1.51 20.53 8.53
N LEU A 50 -2.80 20.24 8.33
CA LEU A 50 -3.41 19.72 7.10
C LEU A 50 -2.85 18.35 6.63
N ARG A 51 -2.65 17.41 7.55
CA ARG A 51 -2.04 16.09 7.25
C ARG A 51 -2.86 15.22 6.30
N LEU A 52 -4.19 15.29 6.35
CA LEU A 52 -5.05 14.52 5.43
C LEU A 52 -4.96 15.09 4.02
N ALA A 53 -5.07 16.42 3.87
CA ALA A 53 -4.95 17.10 2.59
C ALA A 53 -3.56 16.92 1.96
N ALA A 54 -2.49 16.95 2.77
CA ALA A 54 -1.12 16.67 2.30
C ALA A 54 -0.98 15.28 1.65
N ASP A 55 -1.77 14.31 2.12
CA ASP A 55 -1.84 12.95 1.59
C ASP A 55 -3.01 12.74 0.61
N SER A 56 -3.66 13.81 0.17
CA SER A 56 -4.82 13.80 -0.75
C SER A 56 -6.05 13.04 -0.25
N LEU A 57 -6.22 12.91 1.07
CA LEU A 57 -7.46 12.43 1.69
C LEU A 57 -8.42 13.60 1.90
N THR A 58 -9.71 13.34 1.83
CA THR A 58 -10.75 14.31 2.22
C THR A 58 -11.71 13.67 3.21
N LEU A 59 -11.81 14.25 4.41
CA LEU A 59 -12.82 13.92 5.40
C LEU A 59 -13.82 15.08 5.47
N ARG A 60 -15.11 14.79 5.31
CA ARG A 60 -16.17 15.81 5.41
C ARG A 60 -17.41 15.26 6.10
N ARG A 61 -18.12 16.15 6.80
CA ARG A 61 -19.52 15.98 7.22
C ARG A 61 -20.38 16.85 6.31
N ARG A 62 -21.39 16.28 5.66
CA ARG A 62 -22.29 17.00 4.76
C ARG A 62 -23.74 16.84 5.17
N THR A 63 -24.48 17.94 5.09
CA THR A 63 -25.94 18.01 5.19
C THR A 63 -26.53 18.50 3.87
N GLY A 64 -27.78 18.11 3.59
CA GLY A 64 -28.44 18.37 2.32
C GLY A 64 -28.08 17.34 1.24
N GLY A 65 -28.95 17.23 0.22
CA GLY A 65 -28.85 16.21 -0.84
C GLY A 65 -29.22 14.79 -0.41
N GLY A 66 -29.20 13.86 -1.37
CA GLY A 66 -29.56 12.45 -1.15
C GLY A 66 -28.53 11.61 -0.40
N ASP A 67 -27.35 12.16 -0.12
CA ASP A 67 -26.21 11.47 0.49
C ASP A 67 -25.63 12.24 1.68
N ALA A 68 -26.49 12.81 2.52
CA ALA A 68 -26.10 13.44 3.77
C ALA A 68 -25.41 12.42 4.72
N GLY A 69 -24.28 12.83 5.32
CA GLY A 69 -23.46 11.94 6.13
C GLY A 69 -22.01 12.37 6.25
N TRP A 70 -21.20 11.46 6.79
CA TRP A 70 -19.75 11.57 6.80
C TRP A 70 -19.15 10.84 5.62
N HIS A 71 -18.16 11.46 4.98
CA HIS A 71 -17.49 10.95 3.80
C HIS A 71 -15.99 11.03 3.98
N LEU A 72 -15.31 9.90 3.81
CA LEU A 72 -13.87 9.80 3.78
C LEU A 72 -13.43 9.28 2.41
N LYS A 73 -12.73 10.10 1.62
CA LYS A 73 -12.20 9.70 0.31
C LYS A 73 -10.71 9.39 0.38
N PHE A 74 -10.32 8.24 -0.16
CA PHE A 74 -8.94 7.81 -0.35
C PHE A 74 -8.54 7.87 -1.83
N PRO A 75 -7.33 8.37 -2.16
CA PRO A 75 -6.83 8.32 -3.53
C PRO A 75 -6.43 6.88 -3.91
N VAL A 76 -6.91 6.40 -5.06
CA VAL A 76 -6.51 5.10 -5.64
C VAL A 76 -5.61 5.32 -6.85
N ALA A 77 -6.05 6.18 -7.78
CA ALA A 77 -5.31 6.62 -8.94
C ALA A 77 -5.82 8.02 -9.35
N THR A 78 -5.24 8.61 -10.39
CA THR A 78 -5.74 9.87 -10.94
C THR A 78 -7.20 9.71 -11.38
N GLY A 79 -8.10 10.51 -10.80
CA GLY A 79 -9.54 10.45 -11.08
C GLY A 79 -10.27 9.25 -10.45
N ILE A 80 -9.61 8.40 -9.66
CA ILE A 80 -10.21 7.22 -9.02
C ILE A 80 -10.01 7.29 -7.51
N ARG A 81 -11.10 7.20 -6.76
CA ARG A 81 -11.11 7.25 -5.30
C ARG A 81 -11.98 6.17 -4.69
N ASP A 82 -11.60 5.70 -3.52
CA ASP A 82 -12.51 4.94 -2.66
C ASP A 82 -13.17 5.93 -1.70
N GLU A 83 -14.49 6.01 -1.70
CA GLU A 83 -15.26 6.76 -0.71
C GLU A 83 -15.85 5.80 0.33
N ILE A 84 -15.64 6.13 1.60
CA ILE A 84 -16.22 5.42 2.72
C ILE A 84 -17.22 6.35 3.41
N ARG A 85 -18.47 5.92 3.49
CA ARG A 85 -19.59 6.70 4.01
C ARG A 85 -19.99 6.21 5.39
N ALA A 86 -20.32 7.12 6.28
CA ALA A 86 -20.98 6.81 7.55
C ALA A 86 -22.21 7.74 7.73
N PRO A 87 -23.24 7.31 8.48
CA PRO A 87 -24.44 8.11 8.70
C PRO A 87 -24.12 9.49 9.27
N LEU A 88 -25.05 10.45 9.08
CA LEU A 88 -24.91 11.77 9.65
C LEU A 88 -24.91 11.72 11.19
N SER A 89 -23.90 12.33 11.79
CA SER A 89 -23.73 12.51 13.23
C SER A 89 -22.98 13.80 13.51
N ASP A 90 -23.08 14.32 14.73
CA ASP A 90 -22.38 15.57 15.10
C ASP A 90 -20.89 15.37 15.36
N THR A 91 -20.50 14.16 15.76
CA THR A 91 -19.11 13.78 16.01
C THR A 91 -18.59 12.85 14.92
N LEU A 92 -17.27 12.88 14.68
CA LEU A 92 -16.57 12.00 13.74
C LEU A 92 -16.81 10.53 14.11
N PRO A 93 -17.40 9.71 13.24
CA PRO A 93 -17.64 8.30 13.52
C PRO A 93 -16.35 7.53 13.80
N PRO A 94 -16.31 6.68 14.85
CA PRO A 94 -15.10 5.91 15.22
C PRO A 94 -14.51 5.08 14.09
N GLU A 95 -15.37 4.52 13.21
CA GLU A 95 -14.94 3.74 12.07
C GLU A 95 -14.17 4.56 11.02
N LEU A 96 -14.48 5.85 10.86
CA LEU A 96 -13.72 6.74 9.97
C LEU A 96 -12.47 7.28 10.68
N ALA A 97 -12.57 7.60 11.97
CA ALA A 97 -11.44 8.02 12.80
C ALA A 97 -10.31 6.98 12.80
N ALA A 98 -10.66 5.69 12.90
CA ALA A 98 -9.70 4.59 12.83
C ALA A 98 -8.93 4.58 11.51
N LEU A 99 -9.57 4.93 10.39
CA LEU A 99 -8.96 4.86 9.05
C LEU A 99 -8.04 6.03 8.72
N ILE A 100 -8.09 7.11 9.49
CA ILE A 100 -7.16 8.25 9.35
C ILE A 100 -6.05 8.24 10.41
N ARG A 101 -6.08 7.29 11.35
CA ARG A 101 -5.22 7.25 12.54
C ARG A 101 -3.72 7.28 12.21
N SER A 102 -3.27 6.62 11.13
CA SER A 102 -1.86 6.63 10.72
C SER A 102 -1.33 8.00 10.28
N ARG A 103 -2.24 8.92 9.89
CA ARG A 103 -1.90 10.29 9.45
C ARG A 103 -2.05 11.28 10.57
N VAL A 104 -3.22 11.29 11.21
CA VAL A 104 -3.52 12.26 12.27
C VAL A 104 -2.74 11.95 13.54
N ARG A 105 -2.48 10.67 13.81
CA ARG A 105 -1.88 10.18 15.07
C ARG A 105 -2.67 10.75 16.23
N ASP A 106 -2.02 11.43 17.17
CA ASP A 106 -2.65 12.06 18.33
C ASP A 106 -3.04 13.52 18.09
N ALA A 107 -2.84 14.07 16.88
CA ALA A 107 -3.27 15.42 16.56
C ALA A 107 -4.81 15.50 16.50
N ALA A 108 -5.36 16.62 16.97
CA ALA A 108 -6.78 16.89 16.91
C ALA A 108 -7.26 17.03 15.46
N VAL A 109 -8.43 16.47 15.18
CA VAL A 109 -9.13 16.63 13.90
C VAL A 109 -10.14 17.77 14.07
N VAL A 110 -9.87 18.88 13.40
CA VAL A 110 -10.61 20.14 13.52
C VAL A 110 -11.29 20.50 12.20
N PRO A 111 -12.40 21.25 12.23
CA PRO A 111 -13.00 21.78 11.00
C PRO A 111 -12.05 22.81 10.37
N VAL A 112 -11.76 22.67 9.07
CA VAL A 112 -10.78 23.52 8.36
C VAL A 112 -11.41 24.38 7.27
N VAL A 113 -12.44 23.87 6.58
CA VAL A 113 -13.12 24.55 5.48
C VAL A 113 -14.60 24.19 5.51
N ARG A 114 -15.49 25.16 5.30
CA ARG A 114 -16.90 24.94 5.00
C ARG A 114 -17.19 25.25 3.54
N LEU A 115 -17.86 24.34 2.85
CA LEU A 115 -18.37 24.54 1.50
C LEU A 115 -19.89 24.56 1.53
N ARG A 116 -20.48 25.62 0.98
CA ARG A 116 -21.89 25.65 0.62
C ARG A 116 -21.99 25.62 -0.89
N SER A 117 -22.81 24.72 -1.43
CA SER A 117 -22.94 24.59 -2.87
C SER A 117 -24.36 24.31 -3.31
N ALA A 118 -24.80 25.01 -4.35
CA ALA A 118 -25.98 24.68 -5.11
C ALA A 118 -25.55 23.72 -6.24
N ARG A 119 -25.99 22.45 -6.15
CA ARG A 119 -25.62 21.37 -7.06
C ARG A 119 -26.79 21.04 -7.99
N ASP A 120 -26.60 21.26 -9.29
CA ASP A 120 -27.58 20.95 -10.33
C ASP A 120 -27.20 19.66 -11.07
N VAL A 121 -28.05 18.63 -10.99
CA VAL A 121 -27.68 17.25 -11.35
C VAL A 121 -28.40 16.74 -12.59
N HIS A 122 -27.63 16.16 -13.51
CA HIS A 122 -28.12 15.52 -14.74
C HIS A 122 -27.63 14.07 -14.80
N ARG A 123 -28.55 13.12 -14.91
CA ARG A 123 -28.22 11.70 -15.08
C ARG A 123 -28.27 11.32 -16.56
N LEU A 124 -27.19 10.72 -17.04
CA LEU A 124 -27.09 10.16 -18.38
C LEU A 124 -27.45 8.68 -18.35
N THR A 125 -28.39 8.24 -19.18
CA THR A 125 -28.81 6.84 -19.27
C THR A 125 -28.62 6.27 -20.66
N GLY A 126 -28.34 4.97 -20.72
CA GLY A 126 -28.21 4.20 -21.97
C GLY A 126 -29.56 3.72 -22.53
N PRO A 127 -29.54 2.95 -23.63
CA PRO A 127 -30.76 2.48 -24.32
C PRO A 127 -31.73 1.70 -23.43
N ASP A 128 -31.21 0.95 -22.47
CA ASP A 128 -31.99 0.13 -21.54
C ASP A 128 -32.34 0.88 -20.24
N GLY A 129 -32.15 2.20 -20.19
CA GLY A 129 -32.34 3.02 -18.99
C GLY A 129 -31.23 2.88 -17.94
N ALA A 130 -30.21 2.06 -18.21
CA ALA A 130 -29.06 1.88 -17.30
C ALA A 130 -28.30 3.20 -17.11
N PRO A 131 -27.91 3.56 -15.87
CA PRO A 131 -27.12 4.77 -15.63
C PRO A 131 -25.72 4.65 -16.24
N LEU A 132 -25.27 5.69 -16.93
CA LEU A 132 -23.95 5.78 -17.55
C LEU A 132 -23.02 6.71 -16.77
N ALA A 133 -23.52 7.90 -16.43
CA ALA A 133 -22.81 8.88 -15.62
C ALA A 133 -23.77 9.89 -15.01
N GLU A 134 -23.31 10.55 -13.96
CA GLU A 134 -23.92 11.75 -13.39
C GLU A 134 -23.07 12.97 -13.74
N ILE A 135 -23.70 14.03 -14.25
CA ILE A 135 -23.06 15.32 -14.50
C ILE A 135 -23.66 16.32 -13.51
N SER A 136 -22.81 16.93 -12.68
CA SER A 136 -23.23 17.98 -11.76
C SER A 136 -22.61 19.32 -12.15
N VAL A 137 -23.39 20.40 -12.07
CA VAL A 137 -22.89 21.78 -12.08
C VAL A 137 -23.00 22.31 -10.67
N ASP A 138 -21.86 22.66 -10.07
CA ASP A 138 -21.78 23.09 -8.69
C ASP A 138 -21.39 24.57 -8.64
N ALA A 139 -22.28 25.42 -8.12
CA ALA A 139 -21.94 26.77 -7.70
C ALA A 139 -21.47 26.70 -6.23
N VAL A 140 -20.18 26.86 -5.98
CA VAL A 140 -19.54 26.61 -4.69
C VAL A 140 -19.09 27.90 -4.03
N ARG A 141 -19.39 28.05 -2.74
CA ARG A 141 -18.79 29.05 -1.84
C ARG A 141 -17.99 28.34 -0.77
N ALA A 142 -16.70 28.68 -0.66
CA ALA A 142 -15.80 28.14 0.36
C ALA A 142 -15.44 29.20 1.40
N GLU A 143 -15.44 28.78 2.66
CA GLU A 143 -15.05 29.58 3.81
C GLU A 143 -13.98 28.81 4.60
N ARG A 144 -12.84 29.45 4.86
CA ARG A 144 -11.81 28.90 5.74
C ARG A 144 -12.25 29.07 7.19
N LEU A 145 -12.23 27.98 7.96
CA LEU A 145 -12.62 27.96 9.37
C LEU A 145 -11.41 27.97 10.31
N HIS A 146 -10.22 27.65 9.79
CA HIS A 146 -9.00 27.54 10.57
C HIS A 146 -7.82 28.22 9.84
N GLY A 147 -7.01 28.98 10.57
CA GLY A 147 -5.86 29.72 10.04
C GLY A 147 -6.21 30.99 9.25
N GLY A 148 -7.40 31.56 9.44
CA GLY A 148 -7.88 32.81 8.83
C GLY A 148 -9.36 32.78 8.46
N SER A 149 -9.92 33.90 7.98
CA SER A 149 -11.34 34.08 7.60
C SER A 149 -11.55 34.30 6.09
N ALA A 150 -10.62 33.86 5.26
CA ALA A 150 -10.71 34.02 3.82
C ALA A 150 -11.83 33.16 3.21
N SER A 151 -12.50 33.72 2.20
CA SER A 151 -13.53 33.02 1.42
C SER A 151 -13.26 33.15 -0.07
N THR A 152 -13.78 32.20 -0.85
CA THR A 152 -13.76 32.21 -2.31
C THR A 152 -15.05 31.59 -2.85
N ALA A 153 -15.35 31.83 -4.12
CA ALA A 153 -16.47 31.20 -4.80
C ALA A 153 -16.07 30.85 -6.24
N TRP A 154 -16.59 29.75 -6.74
CA TRP A 154 -16.37 29.31 -8.12
C TRP A 154 -17.50 28.39 -8.58
N THR A 155 -17.56 28.18 -9.90
CA THR A 155 -18.46 27.21 -10.52
C THR A 155 -17.62 26.09 -11.11
N GLU A 156 -18.04 24.84 -10.92
CA GLU A 156 -17.36 23.68 -11.51
C GLU A 156 -18.35 22.65 -12.05
N ILE A 157 -17.90 21.84 -13.00
CA ILE A 157 -18.66 20.71 -13.51
C ILE A 157 -17.94 19.44 -13.07
N GLU A 158 -18.67 18.48 -12.50
CA GLU A 158 -18.18 17.13 -12.22
C GLU A 158 -18.90 16.12 -13.13
N ALA A 159 -18.16 15.15 -13.65
CA ALA A 159 -18.70 13.99 -14.34
C ALA A 159 -18.27 12.74 -13.56
N GLU A 160 -19.22 12.08 -12.91
CA GLU A 160 -19.03 10.84 -12.17
C GLU A 160 -19.57 9.66 -12.98
N LEU A 161 -18.75 8.64 -13.20
CA LEU A 161 -19.16 7.44 -13.89
C LEU A 161 -20.12 6.62 -13.01
N ALA A 162 -21.13 6.00 -13.61
CA ALA A 162 -21.98 5.05 -12.92
C ALA A 162 -21.16 3.83 -12.44
N ASP A 163 -21.68 3.14 -11.43
CA ASP A 163 -21.05 1.93 -10.90
C ASP A 163 -20.85 0.90 -12.03
N ASP A 164 -19.67 0.25 -12.05
CA ASP A 164 -19.24 -0.71 -13.08
C ASP A 164 -19.20 -0.19 -14.54
N GLY A 165 -19.34 1.13 -14.75
CA GLY A 165 -19.24 1.75 -16.07
C GLY A 165 -17.83 1.69 -16.68
N ASP A 166 -17.75 1.76 -18.02
CA ASP A 166 -16.47 1.86 -18.74
C ASP A 166 -15.88 3.28 -18.64
N PRO A 167 -14.67 3.47 -18.08
CA PRO A 167 -14.02 4.78 -18.01
C PRO A 167 -13.86 5.51 -19.36
N ALA A 168 -13.88 4.78 -20.48
CA ALA A 168 -13.86 5.36 -21.83
C ALA A 168 -15.10 6.23 -22.11
N PHE A 169 -16.21 6.00 -21.39
CA PHE A 169 -17.40 6.85 -21.50
C PHE A 169 -17.10 8.29 -21.06
N LEU A 170 -16.29 8.48 -20.01
CA LEU A 170 -15.88 9.82 -19.59
C LEU A 170 -15.01 10.53 -20.63
N ASP A 171 -14.31 9.81 -21.51
CA ASP A 171 -13.62 10.43 -22.65
C ASP A 171 -14.62 11.01 -23.67
N ALA A 172 -15.77 10.34 -23.87
CA ALA A 172 -16.82 10.84 -24.75
C ALA A 172 -17.49 12.09 -24.18
N VAL A 173 -17.79 12.09 -22.88
CA VAL A 173 -18.28 13.27 -22.15
C VAL A 173 -17.26 14.41 -22.24
N GLU A 174 -15.99 14.14 -21.95
CA GLU A 174 -14.92 15.14 -22.00
C GLU A 174 -14.77 15.76 -23.40
N ARG A 175 -14.80 14.96 -24.46
CA ARG A 175 -14.77 15.49 -25.84
C ARG A 175 -15.93 16.44 -26.11
N ARG A 176 -17.12 16.15 -25.58
CA ARG A 176 -18.31 17.01 -25.74
C ARG A 176 -18.17 18.31 -24.97
N LEU A 177 -17.74 18.24 -23.72
CA LEU A 177 -17.48 19.41 -22.87
C LEU A 177 -16.40 20.31 -23.48
N ARG A 178 -15.28 19.75 -23.95
CA ARG A 178 -14.20 20.49 -24.61
C ARG A 178 -14.66 21.24 -25.86
N LYS A 179 -15.53 20.65 -26.69
CA LYS A 179 -16.12 21.31 -27.86
C LYS A 179 -16.98 22.53 -27.49
N ALA A 180 -17.49 22.58 -26.26
CA ALA A 180 -18.24 23.70 -25.70
C ALA A 180 -17.35 24.72 -24.96
N GLY A 181 -16.01 24.58 -25.03
CA GLY A 181 -15.06 25.48 -24.37
C GLY A 181 -14.77 25.14 -22.90
N VAL A 182 -15.37 24.09 -22.34
CA VAL A 182 -15.15 23.65 -20.96
C VAL A 182 -13.81 22.92 -20.85
N ARG A 183 -13.00 23.27 -19.85
CA ARG A 183 -11.63 22.75 -19.68
C ARG A 183 -11.52 21.90 -18.43
N PRO A 184 -10.70 20.83 -18.40
CA PRO A 184 -10.44 20.09 -17.17
C PRO A 184 -9.86 20.97 -16.07
N SER A 185 -10.27 20.74 -14.83
CA SER A 185 -9.73 21.45 -13.67
C SER A 185 -8.34 20.95 -13.32
N ALA A 186 -7.47 21.87 -12.90
CA ALA A 186 -6.17 21.54 -12.33
C ALA A 186 -6.27 21.11 -10.86
N ALA A 187 -7.37 21.44 -10.18
CA ALA A 187 -7.58 21.10 -8.79
C ALA A 187 -8.04 19.64 -8.63
N PRO A 188 -7.39 18.83 -7.78
CA PRO A 188 -7.78 17.43 -7.60
C PRO A 188 -9.10 17.29 -6.82
N SER A 189 -9.50 18.28 -6.03
CA SER A 189 -10.74 18.29 -5.27
C SER A 189 -11.18 19.70 -4.92
N LYS A 190 -12.48 19.86 -4.63
CA LYS A 190 -13.05 21.10 -4.04
C LYS A 190 -12.28 21.58 -2.81
N LEU A 191 -11.89 20.66 -1.91
CA LEU A 191 -11.08 20.99 -0.73
C LEU A 191 -9.70 21.53 -1.12
N ALA A 192 -9.00 20.89 -2.05
CA ALA A 192 -7.67 21.34 -2.48
C ALA A 192 -7.73 22.74 -3.12
N ARG A 193 -8.78 23.01 -3.92
CA ARG A 193 -9.04 24.34 -4.48
C ARG A 193 -9.31 25.36 -3.39
N ALA A 194 -10.27 25.07 -2.50
CA ALA A 194 -10.60 25.94 -1.37
C ALA A 194 -9.37 26.27 -0.52
N LEU A 195 -8.55 25.28 -0.18
CA LEU A 195 -7.33 25.49 0.60
C LEU A 195 -6.31 26.37 -0.13
N ALA A 196 -6.14 26.20 -1.45
CA ALA A 196 -5.20 26.98 -2.25
C ALA A 196 -5.65 28.44 -2.44
N GLU A 197 -6.94 28.68 -2.64
CA GLU A 197 -7.49 30.01 -2.89
C GLU A 197 -7.72 30.83 -1.60
N THR A 198 -7.98 30.16 -0.47
CA THR A 198 -8.19 30.81 0.84
C THR A 198 -6.95 30.78 1.74
N GLY A 199 -5.93 30.01 1.39
CA GLY A 199 -4.69 29.92 2.15
C GLY A 199 -3.79 31.15 1.95
N PRO A 200 -2.81 31.37 2.85
CA PRO A 200 -1.78 32.36 2.60
C PRO A 200 -1.10 32.05 1.25
N LYS A 201 -0.81 33.08 0.46
CA LYS A 201 -0.07 32.96 -0.81
C LYS A 201 1.38 32.55 -0.56
N GLY A 202 1.58 31.29 -0.18
CA GLY A 202 2.87 30.65 -0.05
C GLY A 202 3.34 30.12 -1.41
N LYS A 203 4.67 29.99 -1.58
CA LYS A 203 5.21 29.28 -2.74
C LYS A 203 4.59 27.87 -2.78
N PRO A 204 4.01 27.43 -3.91
CA PRO A 204 3.48 26.08 -4.03
C PRO A 204 4.56 25.11 -3.59
N GLY A 205 4.18 24.11 -2.79
CA GLY A 205 5.10 23.07 -2.28
C GLY A 205 5.98 22.59 -3.43
N GLY A 206 7.26 22.98 -3.40
CA GLY A 206 8.14 22.79 -4.53
C GLY A 206 8.20 21.32 -4.91
N LYS A 207 8.21 21.01 -6.22
CA LYS A 207 8.53 19.66 -6.68
C LYS A 207 9.81 19.22 -5.98
N ARG A 208 9.75 18.08 -5.28
CA ARG A 208 10.91 17.56 -4.55
C ARG A 208 12.11 17.54 -5.51
N PRO A 209 13.26 18.10 -5.11
CA PRO A 209 14.43 18.12 -5.96
C PRO A 209 14.79 16.70 -6.38
N ARG A 210 15.25 16.54 -7.62
CA ARG A 210 15.69 15.24 -8.11
C ARG A 210 16.84 14.76 -7.22
N PRO A 211 16.90 13.47 -6.85
CA PRO A 211 18.02 12.98 -6.06
C PRO A 211 19.35 13.12 -6.82
N HIS A 212 20.37 13.72 -6.19
CA HIS A 212 21.68 13.95 -6.79
C HIS A 212 22.81 13.21 -6.04
N THR A 213 22.74 13.17 -4.72
CA THR A 213 23.75 12.56 -3.86
C THR A 213 23.38 11.14 -3.43
N ALA A 214 24.34 10.40 -2.87
CA ALA A 214 24.06 9.08 -2.27
C ALA A 214 23.00 9.17 -1.16
N GLY A 215 23.04 10.24 -0.36
CA GLY A 215 22.06 10.56 0.67
C GLY A 215 20.66 10.74 0.10
N ASP A 216 20.52 11.57 -0.94
CA ASP A 216 19.21 11.86 -1.54
C ASP A 216 18.50 10.60 -2.04
N HIS A 217 19.25 9.71 -2.70
CA HIS A 217 18.69 8.46 -3.22
C HIS A 217 18.24 7.52 -2.10
N VAL A 218 19.02 7.42 -1.02
CA VAL A 218 18.64 6.61 0.15
C VAL A 218 17.43 7.22 0.85
N LEU A 219 17.41 8.54 1.08
CA LEU A 219 16.30 9.21 1.72
C LEU A 219 15.02 9.16 0.88
N ALA A 220 15.10 9.25 -0.45
CA ALA A 220 13.95 9.04 -1.32
C ALA A 220 13.35 7.65 -1.10
N TYR A 221 14.18 6.59 -1.07
CA TYR A 221 13.71 5.24 -0.80
C TYR A 221 13.11 5.09 0.61
N VAL A 222 13.73 5.68 1.64
CA VAL A 222 13.22 5.69 3.02
C VAL A 222 11.86 6.37 3.08
N ARG A 223 11.69 7.53 2.44
CA ARG A 223 10.40 8.25 2.33
C ARG A 223 9.35 7.40 1.64
N ASP A 224 9.68 6.75 0.53
CA ASP A 224 8.75 5.88 -0.19
C ASP A 224 8.25 4.72 0.67
N GLN A 225 9.14 4.09 1.47
CA GLN A 225 8.72 3.01 2.35
C GLN A 225 7.90 3.51 3.56
N ASN A 226 8.25 4.69 4.12
CA ASN A 226 7.46 5.31 5.19
C ASN A 226 6.04 5.64 4.69
N ALA A 227 5.94 6.31 3.55
CA ALA A 227 4.65 6.63 2.91
C ALA A 227 3.84 5.38 2.61
N ALA A 228 4.49 4.30 2.14
CA ALA A 228 3.81 3.02 1.92
C ALA A 228 3.24 2.42 3.22
N ILE A 229 3.96 2.50 4.35
CA ILE A 229 3.44 2.04 5.65
C ILE A 229 2.19 2.84 6.04
N VAL A 230 2.25 4.17 5.98
CA VAL A 230 1.13 5.07 6.34
C VAL A 230 -0.08 4.86 5.41
N ALA A 231 0.16 4.70 4.11
CA ALA A 231 -0.90 4.50 3.12
C ALA A 231 -1.55 3.11 3.18
N LEU A 232 -0.84 2.08 3.64
CA LEU A 232 -1.38 0.72 3.76
C LEU A 232 -2.15 0.48 5.06
N ASP A 233 -1.92 1.28 6.10
CA ASP A 233 -2.61 1.15 7.39
C ASP A 233 -4.15 1.09 7.27
N PRO A 234 -4.83 2.00 6.54
CA PRO A 234 -6.30 1.94 6.39
C PRO A 234 -6.76 0.65 5.70
N ALA A 235 -5.98 0.15 4.73
CA ALA A 235 -6.27 -1.11 4.05
C ALA A 235 -6.13 -2.31 5.00
N VAL A 236 -5.13 -2.29 5.89
CA VAL A 236 -4.95 -3.32 6.93
C VAL A 236 -6.12 -3.30 7.92
N ARG A 237 -6.51 -2.12 8.39
CA ARG A 237 -7.67 -1.95 9.30
C ARG A 237 -8.96 -2.48 8.68
N ARG A 238 -9.17 -2.22 7.38
CA ARG A 238 -10.32 -2.74 6.62
C ARG A 238 -10.24 -4.23 6.30
N GLY A 239 -9.09 -4.87 6.51
CA GLY A 239 -8.88 -6.28 6.16
C GLY A 239 -8.85 -6.52 4.65
N LEU A 240 -8.41 -5.53 3.85
CA LEU A 240 -8.34 -5.69 2.40
C LEU A 240 -7.30 -6.76 2.02
N PRO A 241 -7.51 -7.52 0.93
CA PRO A 241 -6.59 -8.56 0.49
C PRO A 241 -5.14 -8.08 0.36
N ASP A 242 -4.19 -8.90 0.80
CA ASP A 242 -2.73 -8.67 0.74
C ASP A 242 -2.19 -7.41 1.45
N SER A 243 -3.05 -6.60 2.08
CA SER A 243 -2.67 -5.33 2.74
C SER A 243 -1.61 -5.53 3.84
N VAL A 244 -1.81 -6.50 4.74
CA VAL A 244 -0.87 -6.85 5.82
C VAL A 244 0.48 -7.27 5.26
N HIS A 245 0.47 -8.10 4.21
CA HIS A 245 1.70 -8.56 3.57
C HIS A 245 2.48 -7.39 2.97
N ARG A 246 1.80 -6.51 2.22
CA ARG A 246 2.40 -5.32 1.62
C ARG A 246 2.98 -4.39 2.68
N MET A 247 2.25 -4.14 3.77
CA MET A 247 2.72 -3.27 4.87
C MET A 247 3.96 -3.88 5.51
N ARG A 248 3.93 -5.18 5.84
CA ARG A 248 5.08 -5.91 6.38
C ARG A 248 6.29 -5.91 5.44
N VAL A 249 6.09 -5.94 4.12
CA VAL A 249 7.16 -5.78 3.13
C VAL A 249 7.76 -4.38 3.18
N ALA A 250 6.94 -3.33 3.23
CA ALA A 250 7.40 -1.94 3.35
C ALA A 250 8.23 -1.74 4.64
N THR A 251 7.73 -2.21 5.78
CA THR A 251 8.45 -2.21 7.08
C THR A 251 9.80 -2.92 6.99
N ARG A 252 9.85 -4.10 6.36
CA ARG A 252 11.11 -4.86 6.17
C ARG A 252 12.08 -4.16 5.23
N ARG A 253 11.59 -3.52 4.17
CA ARG A 253 12.41 -2.75 3.22
C ARG A 253 13.04 -1.53 3.90
N LEU A 254 12.25 -0.77 4.66
CA LEU A 254 12.71 0.37 5.44
C LEU A 254 13.79 -0.04 6.44
N ARG A 255 13.51 -1.06 7.25
CA ARG A 255 14.49 -1.64 8.19
C ARG A 255 15.77 -2.09 7.50
N SER A 256 15.65 -2.72 6.32
CA SER A 256 16.80 -3.17 5.55
C SER A 256 17.64 -2.00 5.05
N ALA A 257 17.03 -0.89 4.65
CA ALA A 257 17.74 0.31 4.21
C ALA A 257 18.66 0.85 5.32
N PHE A 258 18.15 1.01 6.55
CA PHE A 258 18.95 1.43 7.71
C PHE A 258 20.14 0.49 7.97
N ARG A 259 19.95 -0.82 7.84
CA ARG A 259 21.03 -1.80 8.04
C ARG A 259 22.05 -1.84 6.91
N THR A 260 21.67 -1.49 5.70
CA THR A 260 22.52 -1.55 4.51
C THR A 260 23.34 -0.26 4.36
N TYR A 261 22.69 0.89 4.49
CA TYR A 261 23.27 2.21 4.21
C TYR A 261 23.84 2.92 5.44
N ARG A 262 24.34 2.17 6.42
CA ARG A 262 24.96 2.68 7.66
C ARG A 262 26.21 3.57 7.49
N GLY A 263 26.70 3.73 6.26
CA GLY A 263 27.76 4.69 5.93
C GLY A 263 27.22 6.03 5.46
N ILE A 264 25.93 6.09 5.14
CA ILE A 264 25.17 7.28 4.73
C ILE A 264 24.28 7.75 5.87
N LEU A 265 23.64 6.83 6.59
CA LEU A 265 22.79 7.11 7.75
C LEU A 265 23.49 6.65 9.03
N ASP A 266 23.49 7.49 10.06
CA ASP A 266 24.05 7.12 11.36
C ASP A 266 23.26 5.95 11.96
N ARG A 267 23.98 4.88 12.31
CA ARG A 267 23.41 3.69 12.93
C ARG A 267 23.02 3.94 14.39
N SER A 268 23.65 4.90 15.07
CA SER A 268 23.33 5.23 16.47
C SER A 268 21.87 5.68 16.58
N VAL A 269 21.41 6.48 15.61
CA VAL A 269 20.04 6.97 15.47
C VAL A 269 19.13 5.95 14.80
N THR A 270 19.54 5.37 13.67
CA THR A 270 18.66 4.45 12.90
C THR A 270 18.55 3.04 13.49
N GLY A 271 19.46 2.66 14.40
CA GLY A 271 19.50 1.34 15.04
C GLY A 271 18.27 1.05 15.91
N PRO A 272 17.93 1.92 16.88
CA PRO A 272 16.70 1.83 17.67
C PRO A 272 15.45 1.76 16.80
N VAL A 273 15.32 2.66 15.80
CA VAL A 273 14.19 2.67 14.86
C VAL A 273 14.11 1.35 14.07
N ALA A 274 15.24 0.76 13.70
CA ALA A 274 15.28 -0.53 13.01
C ALA A 274 14.80 -1.71 13.88
N GLU A 275 14.85 -1.61 15.21
CA GLU A 275 14.26 -2.60 16.12
C GLU A 275 12.76 -2.34 16.35
N GLU A 276 12.30 -1.09 16.36
CA GLU A 276 10.85 -0.80 16.33
C GLU A 276 10.19 -1.30 15.04
N LEU A 277 10.85 -1.11 13.88
CA LEU A 277 10.41 -1.71 12.62
C LEU A 277 10.48 -3.24 12.64
N ARG A 278 11.36 -3.84 13.45
CA ARG A 278 11.40 -5.30 13.62
C ARG A 278 10.18 -5.77 14.41
N TRP A 279 9.85 -5.07 15.50
CA TRP A 279 8.67 -5.32 16.31
C TRP A 279 7.41 -5.25 15.44
N LEU A 280 7.17 -4.13 14.73
CA LEU A 280 6.00 -3.98 13.86
C LEU A 280 5.92 -5.10 12.80
N ALA A 281 7.04 -5.46 12.16
CA ALA A 281 7.07 -6.54 11.17
C ALA A 281 6.84 -7.95 11.76
N ALA A 282 7.04 -8.12 13.07
CA ALA A 282 6.71 -9.34 13.80
C ALA A 282 5.22 -9.37 14.16
N GLU A 283 4.66 -8.27 14.66
CA GLU A 283 3.22 -8.12 14.96
C GLU A 283 2.37 -8.35 13.70
N LEU A 284 2.71 -7.69 12.58
CA LEU A 284 2.07 -7.92 11.27
C LEU A 284 2.28 -9.34 10.72
N GLY A 285 3.11 -10.15 11.37
CA GLY A 285 3.51 -11.49 10.93
C GLY A 285 2.89 -12.63 11.70
N VAL A 286 2.28 -12.38 12.88
CA VAL A 286 1.81 -13.41 13.81
C VAL A 286 0.93 -14.44 13.11
N ASP A 287 -0.09 -13.99 12.38
CA ASP A 287 -1.04 -14.90 11.74
C ASP A 287 -0.83 -15.05 10.24
N ARG A 288 -0.20 -14.07 9.58
CA ARG A 288 0.02 -14.14 8.12
C ARG A 288 0.92 -15.31 7.72
N ASP A 289 1.92 -15.62 8.55
CA ASP A 289 2.79 -16.77 8.28
C ASP A 289 1.99 -18.10 8.38
N GLN A 290 0.96 -18.15 9.24
CA GLN A 290 0.04 -19.29 9.36
C GLN A 290 -0.96 -19.36 8.20
N GLU A 291 -1.50 -18.23 7.74
CA GLU A 291 -2.41 -18.20 6.58
C GLU A 291 -1.74 -18.73 5.32
N VAL A 292 -0.50 -18.29 5.06
CA VAL A 292 0.27 -18.75 3.89
C VAL A 292 0.57 -20.25 4.00
N LEU A 293 0.87 -20.74 5.20
CA LEU A 293 1.08 -22.16 5.44
C LEU A 293 -0.20 -22.97 5.25
N ASP A 294 -1.32 -22.51 5.79
CA ASP A 294 -2.65 -23.11 5.66
C ASP A 294 -3.09 -23.18 4.19
N GLU A 295 -2.92 -22.10 3.43
CA GLU A 295 -3.18 -22.05 1.98
C GLU A 295 -2.31 -23.04 1.22
N ARG A 296 -1.00 -23.12 1.55
CA ARG A 296 -0.09 -24.11 0.96
C ARG A 296 -0.55 -25.53 1.23
N LEU A 297 -0.87 -25.86 2.48
CA LEU A 297 -1.30 -27.21 2.87
C LEU A 297 -2.63 -27.60 2.21
N ARG A 298 -3.60 -26.66 2.11
CA ARG A 298 -4.84 -26.88 1.36
C ARG A 298 -4.57 -27.15 -0.12
N THR A 299 -3.76 -26.32 -0.75
CA THR A 299 -3.39 -26.47 -2.17
C THR A 299 -2.74 -27.84 -2.42
N ARG A 300 -1.83 -28.27 -1.54
CA ARG A 300 -1.21 -29.59 -1.63
C ARG A 300 -2.22 -30.72 -1.48
N LEU A 301 -3.13 -30.60 -0.51
CA LEU A 301 -4.19 -31.58 -0.28
C LEU A 301 -5.18 -31.66 -1.46
N ASP A 302 -5.51 -30.53 -2.07
CA ASP A 302 -6.39 -30.47 -3.24
C ASP A 302 -5.75 -31.08 -4.50
N GLY A 303 -4.42 -31.06 -4.58
CA GLY A 303 -3.66 -31.71 -5.63
C GLY A 303 -3.50 -33.23 -5.48
N LEU A 304 -3.93 -33.83 -4.38
CA LEU A 304 -3.83 -35.29 -4.18
C LEU A 304 -4.97 -36.04 -4.86
N PRO A 305 -4.70 -37.23 -5.46
CA PRO A 305 -5.75 -38.17 -5.82
C PRO A 305 -6.63 -38.51 -4.62
N ARG A 306 -7.96 -38.59 -4.83
CA ARG A 306 -8.93 -38.85 -3.76
C ARG A 306 -8.64 -40.15 -3.00
N THR A 307 -8.08 -41.16 -3.68
CA THR A 307 -7.71 -42.45 -3.09
C THR A 307 -6.56 -42.38 -2.07
N LEU A 308 -5.79 -41.28 -2.06
CA LEU A 308 -4.68 -41.05 -1.13
C LEU A 308 -5.07 -40.13 0.04
N VAL A 309 -6.32 -39.67 0.09
CA VAL A 309 -6.86 -38.83 1.17
C VAL A 309 -7.64 -39.73 2.13
N LEU A 310 -6.99 -40.18 3.20
CA LEU A 310 -7.54 -41.14 4.14
C LEU A 310 -7.95 -40.48 5.45
N GLY A 311 -9.22 -40.63 5.83
CA GLY A 311 -9.78 -40.05 7.05
C GLY A 311 -10.18 -38.57 6.91
N PRO A 312 -10.50 -37.89 8.03
CA PRO A 312 -11.07 -36.54 8.02
C PRO A 312 -10.00 -35.43 7.87
N VAL A 313 -9.03 -35.62 6.97
CA VAL A 313 -7.86 -34.74 6.77
C VAL A 313 -8.24 -33.27 6.60
N ARG A 314 -9.27 -32.98 5.79
CA ARG A 314 -9.77 -31.61 5.56
C ARG A 314 -10.37 -31.00 6.82
N GLY A 315 -11.08 -31.79 7.62
CA GLY A 315 -11.67 -31.36 8.89
C GLY A 315 -10.59 -31.03 9.91
N ARG A 316 -9.58 -31.89 10.04
CA ARG A 316 -8.44 -31.66 10.93
C ARG A 316 -7.61 -30.44 10.54
N LEU A 317 -7.31 -30.27 9.24
CA LEU A 317 -6.64 -29.06 8.77
C LEU A 317 -7.44 -27.81 9.15
N ARG A 318 -8.75 -27.82 8.93
CA ARG A 318 -9.63 -26.70 9.30
C ARG A 318 -9.57 -26.39 10.80
N ILE A 319 -9.64 -27.39 11.67
CA ILE A 319 -9.57 -27.21 13.13
C ILE A 319 -8.21 -26.60 13.52
N TRP A 320 -7.11 -27.16 13.00
CA TRP A 320 -5.76 -26.66 13.24
C TRP A 320 -5.61 -25.19 12.79
N SER A 321 -6.17 -24.83 11.63
CA SER A 321 -6.11 -23.46 11.10
C SER A 321 -7.03 -22.48 11.81
N VAL A 322 -8.18 -22.91 12.35
CA VAL A 322 -9.11 -22.02 13.10
C VAL A 322 -8.57 -21.73 14.50
N ALA A 323 -8.04 -22.74 15.19
CA ALA A 323 -7.41 -22.59 16.50
C ALA A 323 -6.25 -21.58 16.47
N ARG A 324 -5.61 -21.42 15.30
CA ARG A 324 -4.49 -20.50 15.08
C ARG A 324 -4.85 -19.16 14.42
N ARG A 325 -6.10 -18.95 13.97
CA ARG A 325 -6.56 -17.69 13.31
C ARG A 325 -7.36 -16.77 14.21
N SER A 326 -7.94 -17.28 15.30
CA SER A 326 -8.90 -16.54 16.13
C SER A 326 -8.22 -15.38 16.87
N GLY A 327 -8.50 -14.13 16.45
CA GLY A 327 -8.02 -12.92 17.12
C GLY A 327 -7.07 -12.03 16.30
N SER A 328 -6.57 -12.50 15.15
CA SER A 328 -5.54 -11.82 14.34
C SER A 328 -5.84 -10.38 13.98
N ARG A 329 -7.02 -10.15 13.40
CA ARG A 329 -7.41 -8.82 12.93
C ARG A 329 -7.58 -7.86 14.09
N ARG A 330 -8.18 -8.31 15.20
CA ARG A 330 -8.34 -7.50 16.41
C ARG A 330 -6.97 -7.15 17.00
N HIS A 331 -6.06 -8.11 17.08
CA HIS A 331 -4.68 -7.89 17.53
C HIS A 331 -3.94 -6.90 16.63
N THR A 332 -3.99 -7.09 15.32
CA THR A 332 -3.35 -6.19 14.34
C THR A 332 -3.90 -4.77 14.46
N VAL A 333 -5.22 -4.61 14.53
CA VAL A 333 -5.85 -3.29 14.72
C VAL A 333 -5.42 -2.67 16.04
N ALA A 334 -5.41 -3.44 17.14
CA ALA A 334 -4.95 -2.96 18.45
C ALA A 334 -3.48 -2.50 18.42
N VAL A 335 -2.61 -3.21 17.70
CA VAL A 335 -1.21 -2.80 17.47
C VAL A 335 -1.14 -1.47 16.71
N LEU A 336 -1.98 -1.30 15.69
CA LEU A 336 -2.04 -0.05 14.90
C LEU A 336 -2.70 1.11 15.66
N ASP A 337 -3.50 0.83 16.69
CA ASP A 337 -4.07 1.85 17.58
C ASP A 337 -3.15 2.22 18.75
N GLY A 338 -2.17 1.37 19.07
CA GLY A 338 -1.27 1.55 20.20
C GLY A 338 -0.28 2.71 20.04
N SER A 339 0.03 3.38 21.15
CA SER A 339 0.97 4.51 21.21
C SER A 339 2.33 4.17 20.57
N ARG A 340 2.85 2.97 20.84
CA ARG A 340 4.13 2.50 20.29
C ARG A 340 4.20 2.58 18.75
N TYR A 341 3.11 2.24 18.05
CA TYR A 341 3.07 2.36 16.59
C TYR A 341 3.05 3.83 16.14
N LEU A 342 2.26 4.67 16.82
CA LEU A 342 2.13 6.09 16.48
C LEU A 342 3.43 6.86 16.77
N GLU A 343 4.10 6.56 17.87
CA GLU A 343 5.44 7.05 18.21
C GLU A 343 6.48 6.64 17.17
N LEU A 344 6.43 5.39 16.68
CA LEU A 344 7.28 4.96 15.57
C LEU A 344 7.05 5.81 14.32
N LEU A 345 5.79 6.08 13.95
CA LEU A 345 5.48 6.94 12.81
C LEU A 345 5.98 8.38 13.02
N GLY A 346 5.81 8.93 14.22
CA GLY A 346 6.33 10.26 14.58
C GLY A 346 7.86 10.32 14.53
N THR A 347 8.53 9.27 15.02
CA THR A 347 9.99 9.13 14.98
C THR A 347 10.51 9.06 13.54
N LEU A 348 9.80 8.36 12.65
CA LEU A 348 10.15 8.28 11.23
C LEU A 348 10.00 9.63 10.52
N ASP A 349 8.95 10.39 10.84
CA ASP A 349 8.77 11.74 10.30
C ASP A 349 9.85 12.69 10.79
N ALA A 350 10.17 12.69 12.09
CA ALA A 350 11.24 13.49 12.67
C ALA A 350 12.60 13.16 12.03
N LEU A 351 12.90 11.87 11.85
CA LEU A 351 14.10 11.40 11.15
C LEU A 351 14.13 11.84 9.69
N LEU A 352 12.99 11.93 9.00
CA LEU A 352 12.93 12.38 7.62
C LEU A 352 12.98 13.90 7.45
N ALA A 353 12.60 14.64 8.49
CA ALA A 353 12.69 16.09 8.59
C ALA A 353 14.13 16.54 8.88
N ASP A 354 14.81 15.87 9.81
CA ASP A 354 16.23 16.07 10.11
C ASP A 354 17.03 14.76 9.98
N PRO A 355 17.43 14.39 8.75
CA PRO A 355 18.04 13.09 8.52
C PRO A 355 19.44 12.95 9.12
N PRO A 356 19.74 11.85 9.83
CA PRO A 356 21.03 11.63 10.48
C PRO A 356 22.09 11.22 9.45
N LEU A 357 22.51 12.16 8.60
CA LEU A 357 23.41 11.94 7.49
C LEU A 357 24.88 11.94 7.95
N LEU A 358 25.63 10.96 7.44
CA LEU A 358 27.07 10.87 7.59
C LEU A 358 27.79 11.47 6.36
N PRO A 359 29.09 11.77 6.43
CA PRO A 359 29.82 12.41 5.32
C PRO A 359 29.68 11.72 3.95
N ALA A 360 29.52 10.39 3.91
CA ALA A 360 29.34 9.68 2.64
C ALA A 360 27.99 9.94 1.96
N ALA A 361 27.04 10.59 2.64
CA ALA A 361 25.77 11.02 2.08
C ALA A 361 25.95 12.05 0.96
N ALA A 362 26.87 13.01 1.12
CA ALA A 362 27.13 14.07 0.15
C ALA A 362 27.90 13.58 -1.10
N ALA A 363 28.46 12.38 -1.07
CA ALA A 363 29.28 11.85 -2.15
C ALA A 363 28.44 11.38 -3.36
N PRO A 364 29.07 11.27 -4.56
CA PRO A 364 28.42 10.74 -5.74
C PRO A 364 27.83 9.34 -5.51
N PRO A 365 26.57 9.09 -5.94
CA PRO A 365 25.85 7.88 -5.57
C PRO A 365 26.46 6.60 -6.15
N GLY A 366 27.10 6.68 -7.33
CA GLY A 366 27.66 5.52 -8.04
C GLY A 366 28.56 4.63 -7.17
N LYS A 367 29.61 5.22 -6.61
CA LYS A 367 30.62 4.50 -5.81
C LYS A 367 30.07 4.06 -4.45
N VAL A 368 29.34 4.94 -3.76
CA VAL A 368 28.85 4.67 -2.39
C VAL A 368 27.78 3.58 -2.40
N LEU A 369 26.77 3.70 -3.28
CA LEU A 369 25.66 2.76 -3.33
C LEU A 369 26.13 1.40 -3.87
N SER A 370 26.97 1.36 -4.91
CA SER A 370 27.51 0.10 -5.42
C SER A 370 28.32 -0.64 -4.35
N ARG A 371 29.16 0.05 -3.57
CA ARG A 371 29.91 -0.54 -2.45
C ARG A 371 28.98 -1.15 -1.39
N ALA A 372 27.89 -0.46 -1.04
CA ALA A 372 26.91 -0.96 -0.09
C ALA A 372 26.22 -2.24 -0.60
N VAL A 373 25.77 -2.25 -1.86
CA VAL A 373 25.12 -3.44 -2.45
C VAL A 373 26.10 -4.61 -2.57
N HIS A 374 27.35 -4.37 -3.01
CA HIS A 374 28.38 -5.42 -3.07
C HIS A 374 28.66 -6.05 -1.71
N LYS A 375 28.62 -5.28 -0.62
CA LYS A 375 28.83 -5.80 0.73
C LYS A 375 27.74 -6.81 1.12
N ASP A 376 26.48 -6.49 0.84
CA ASP A 376 25.38 -7.41 1.13
C ASP A 376 25.35 -8.61 0.18
N HIS A 377 25.77 -8.44 -1.08
CA HIS A 377 25.97 -9.54 -2.01
C HIS A 377 27.09 -10.49 -1.55
N ARG A 378 28.24 -9.98 -1.09
CA ARG A 378 29.32 -10.82 -0.50
C ARG A 378 28.87 -11.56 0.75
N ARG A 379 28.06 -10.92 1.59
CA ARG A 379 27.46 -11.55 2.78
C ARG A 379 26.55 -12.71 2.38
N LEU A 380 25.73 -12.55 1.34
CA LEU A 380 24.93 -13.63 0.79
C LEU A 380 25.81 -14.76 0.25
N ALA A 381 26.85 -14.43 -0.52
CA ALA A 381 27.79 -15.40 -1.07
C ALA A 381 28.39 -16.32 0.01
N ARG A 382 28.88 -15.74 1.11
CA ARG A 382 29.44 -16.50 2.24
C ARG A 382 28.41 -17.43 2.89
N ARG A 383 27.15 -17.01 2.99
CA ARG A 383 26.09 -17.84 3.59
C ARG A 383 25.65 -18.98 2.70
N ILE A 384 25.60 -18.76 1.38
CA ILE A 384 25.34 -19.83 0.43
C ILE A 384 26.50 -20.82 0.42
N ALA A 385 27.75 -20.34 0.44
CA ALA A 385 28.92 -21.21 0.52
C ALA A 385 28.87 -22.11 1.77
N HIS A 386 28.70 -21.49 2.95
CA HIS A 386 28.58 -22.22 4.21
C HIS A 386 27.42 -23.22 4.23
N ALA A 387 26.23 -22.83 3.74
CA ALA A 387 25.10 -23.76 3.66
C ALA A 387 25.36 -24.95 2.73
N ARG A 388 26.20 -24.79 1.71
CA ARG A 388 26.55 -25.88 0.78
C ARG A 388 27.55 -26.88 1.37
N GLU A 389 28.39 -26.43 2.30
CA GLU A 389 29.37 -27.28 3.01
C GLU A 389 28.69 -28.21 4.03
N LEU A 390 27.50 -27.85 4.50
CA LEU A 390 26.73 -28.67 5.45
C LEU A 390 26.04 -29.85 4.73
N PRO A 391 25.95 -31.03 5.37
CA PRO A 391 25.16 -32.15 4.88
C PRO A 391 23.66 -31.81 4.88
N PRO A 392 22.84 -32.48 4.05
CA PRO A 392 21.38 -32.34 4.11
C PRO A 392 20.85 -32.58 5.53
N GLY A 393 19.95 -31.71 6.00
CA GLY A 393 19.37 -31.83 7.34
C GLY A 393 19.12 -30.48 8.03
N PRO A 394 18.74 -30.51 9.32
CA PRO A 394 18.28 -29.33 10.05
C PRO A 394 19.30 -28.18 10.11
N GLU A 395 20.60 -28.49 10.23
CA GLU A 395 21.64 -27.46 10.26
C GLU A 395 21.75 -26.72 8.93
N ARG A 396 21.66 -27.46 7.82
CA ARG A 396 21.62 -26.89 6.47
C ARG A 396 20.36 -26.08 6.25
N ASP A 397 19.20 -26.53 6.73
CA ASP A 397 17.95 -25.79 6.66
C ASP A 397 18.08 -24.43 7.36
N VAL A 398 18.68 -24.40 8.56
CA VAL A 398 18.96 -23.16 9.30
C VAL A 398 19.95 -22.27 8.54
N ALA A 399 20.99 -22.84 7.92
CA ALA A 399 21.96 -22.09 7.13
C ALA A 399 21.32 -21.48 5.86
N LEU A 400 20.48 -22.24 5.15
CA LEU A 400 19.71 -21.78 3.99
C LEU A 400 18.70 -20.70 4.39
N HIS A 401 18.06 -20.81 5.55
CA HIS A 401 17.22 -19.75 6.10
C HIS A 401 18.00 -18.44 6.34
N LYS A 402 19.21 -18.54 6.92
CA LYS A 402 20.11 -17.39 7.08
C LYS A 402 20.53 -16.81 5.73
N ALA A 403 20.73 -17.64 4.70
CA ALA A 403 20.97 -17.20 3.33
C ALA A 403 19.73 -16.50 2.73
N ARG A 404 18.50 -17.00 2.94
CA ARG A 404 17.24 -16.37 2.51
C ARG A 404 17.12 -14.94 3.07
N LYS A 405 17.39 -14.76 4.37
CA LYS A 405 17.42 -13.43 5.01
C LYS A 405 18.45 -12.51 4.36
N ALA A 406 19.62 -13.02 3.99
CA ALA A 406 20.66 -12.28 3.31
C ALA A 406 20.28 -11.91 1.86
N ALA A 407 19.59 -12.80 1.15
CA ALA A 407 19.10 -12.58 -0.20
C ALA A 407 18.04 -11.48 -0.23
N LYS A 408 17.07 -11.50 0.70
CA LYS A 408 16.09 -10.40 0.87
C LYS A 408 16.80 -9.07 1.07
N ARG A 409 17.78 -9.01 1.99
CA ARG A 409 18.54 -7.79 2.26
C ARG A 409 19.34 -7.29 1.04
N ALA A 410 20.05 -8.18 0.35
CA ALA A 410 20.80 -7.82 -0.85
C ALA A 410 19.87 -7.31 -1.96
N ARG A 411 18.68 -7.92 -2.12
CA ARG A 411 17.68 -7.44 -3.07
C ARG A 411 17.19 -6.04 -2.72
N TYR A 412 16.82 -5.79 -1.46
CA TYR A 412 16.37 -4.47 -1.01
C TYR A 412 17.45 -3.39 -1.16
N ALA A 413 18.71 -3.73 -0.90
CA ALA A 413 19.84 -2.85 -1.21
C ALA A 413 19.89 -2.49 -2.70
N ALA A 414 19.75 -3.48 -3.59
CA ALA A 414 19.72 -3.21 -5.02
C ALA A 414 18.47 -2.44 -5.48
N GLU A 415 17.32 -2.63 -4.82
CA GLU A 415 16.08 -1.88 -5.07
C GLU A 415 16.27 -0.39 -4.76
N ALA A 416 16.80 -0.08 -3.57
CA ALA A 416 17.09 1.30 -3.16
C ALA A 416 18.14 1.99 -4.05
N ALA A 417 19.15 1.25 -4.53
CA ALA A 417 20.17 1.79 -5.41
C ALA A 417 19.74 1.91 -6.89
N ARG A 418 18.57 1.34 -7.27
CA ARG A 418 18.13 1.27 -8.67
C ARG A 418 18.00 2.64 -9.36
N PRO A 419 17.43 3.69 -8.73
CA PRO A 419 17.31 4.99 -9.39
C PRO A 419 18.66 5.60 -9.77
N ALA A 420 19.70 5.38 -8.97
CA ALA A 420 21.05 5.90 -9.22
C ALA A 420 21.88 5.01 -10.16
N LEU A 421 21.81 3.68 -9.98
CA LEU A 421 22.68 2.73 -10.66
C LEU A 421 22.04 2.14 -11.93
N GLY A 422 20.78 2.47 -12.23
CA GLY A 422 20.11 2.12 -13.47
C GLY A 422 20.04 0.62 -13.79
N LYS A 423 20.38 0.27 -15.05
CA LYS A 423 20.25 -1.09 -15.59
C LYS A 423 21.02 -2.16 -14.77
N PRO A 424 22.27 -1.95 -14.32
CA PRO A 424 22.98 -2.89 -13.43
C PRO A 424 22.21 -3.28 -12.17
N ALA A 425 21.70 -2.30 -11.41
CA ALA A 425 20.93 -2.58 -10.19
C ALA A 425 19.61 -3.29 -10.51
N ARG A 426 18.90 -2.91 -11.57
CA ARG A 426 17.69 -3.61 -12.04
C ARG A 426 17.96 -5.09 -12.35
N LYS A 427 19.06 -5.40 -13.05
CA LYS A 427 19.47 -6.78 -13.32
C LYS A 427 19.80 -7.54 -12.03
N SER A 428 20.46 -6.89 -11.07
CA SER A 428 20.74 -7.47 -9.76
C SER A 428 19.47 -7.81 -8.98
N VAL A 429 18.50 -6.88 -8.91
CA VAL A 429 17.18 -7.12 -8.27
C VAL A 429 16.49 -8.35 -8.87
N LYS A 430 16.42 -8.45 -10.22
CA LYS A 430 15.79 -9.60 -10.89
C LYS A 430 16.45 -10.93 -10.50
N ARG A 431 17.79 -10.97 -10.49
CA ARG A 431 18.54 -12.19 -10.17
C ARG A 431 18.46 -12.56 -8.69
N LEU A 432 18.54 -11.58 -7.80
CA LEU A 432 18.37 -11.79 -6.36
C LEU A 432 16.94 -12.19 -6.00
N LYS A 433 15.94 -11.73 -6.76
CA LYS A 433 14.55 -12.21 -6.64
C LYS A 433 14.45 -13.71 -6.97
N ALA A 434 15.14 -14.20 -8.00
CA ALA A 434 15.17 -15.63 -8.32
C ALA A 434 15.85 -16.46 -7.20
N VAL A 435 17.00 -16.01 -6.68
CA VAL A 435 17.66 -16.66 -5.53
C VAL A 435 16.74 -16.67 -4.30
N GLN A 436 16.05 -15.56 -4.03
CA GLN A 436 15.08 -15.47 -2.95
C GLN A 436 13.90 -16.41 -3.15
N GLY A 437 13.45 -16.64 -4.40
CA GLY A 437 12.38 -17.58 -4.72
C GLY A 437 12.75 -19.00 -4.31
N VAL A 438 13.87 -19.51 -4.80
CA VAL A 438 14.36 -20.87 -4.48
C VAL A 438 14.57 -21.06 -2.98
N LEU A 439 15.27 -20.12 -2.32
CA LEU A 439 15.46 -20.16 -0.86
C LEU A 439 14.14 -19.95 -0.10
N GLY A 440 13.17 -19.32 -0.73
CA GLY A 440 11.83 -19.10 -0.20
C GLY A 440 11.06 -20.39 -0.15
N ASP A 441 10.92 -21.03 -1.30
CA ASP A 441 10.20 -22.30 -1.46
C ASP A 441 10.82 -23.41 -0.61
N HIS A 442 12.15 -23.46 -0.52
CA HIS A 442 12.86 -24.37 0.39
C HIS A 442 12.39 -24.17 1.84
N GLN A 443 12.51 -22.95 2.37
CA GLN A 443 12.12 -22.64 3.74
C GLN A 443 10.62 -22.86 3.98
N ASP A 444 9.77 -22.54 3.01
CA ASP A 444 8.33 -22.73 3.14
C ASP A 444 8.00 -24.23 3.21
N SER A 445 8.78 -25.09 2.51
CA SER A 445 8.71 -26.55 2.64
C SER A 445 9.21 -27.05 4.01
N VAL A 446 10.30 -26.48 4.53
CA VAL A 446 10.81 -26.79 5.90
C VAL A 446 9.74 -26.52 6.96
N VAL A 447 9.08 -25.35 6.89
CA VAL A 447 8.01 -24.98 7.82
C VAL A 447 6.78 -25.88 7.63
N ALA A 448 6.43 -26.22 6.38
CA ALA A 448 5.31 -27.12 6.10
C ALA A 448 5.53 -28.52 6.68
N ARG A 449 6.74 -29.05 6.59
CA ARG A 449 7.10 -30.36 7.19
C ARG A 449 6.88 -30.39 8.70
N GLU A 450 7.24 -29.32 9.41
CA GLU A 450 7.02 -29.23 10.85
C GLU A 450 5.52 -29.26 11.19
N ALA A 451 4.70 -28.50 10.46
CA ALA A 451 3.25 -28.51 10.65
C ALA A 451 2.59 -29.84 10.27
N LEU A 452 3.02 -30.46 9.16
CA LEU A 452 2.54 -31.77 8.72
C LEU A 452 2.86 -32.86 9.75
N ARG A 453 4.06 -32.83 10.34
CA ARG A 453 4.41 -33.73 11.45
C ARG A 453 3.51 -33.51 12.66
N ALA A 454 3.24 -32.26 13.05
CA ALA A 454 2.34 -31.96 14.15
C ALA A 454 0.90 -32.46 13.86
N LEU A 455 0.39 -32.25 12.65
CA LEU A 455 -0.91 -32.73 12.20
C LEU A 455 -0.99 -34.27 12.20
N ALA A 456 0.08 -34.95 11.76
CA ALA A 456 0.18 -36.40 11.79
C ALA A 456 0.12 -36.97 13.22
N VAL A 457 0.86 -36.36 14.16
CA VAL A 457 0.82 -36.74 15.58
C VAL A 457 -0.58 -36.51 16.16
N GLN A 458 -1.19 -35.37 15.87
CA GLN A 458 -2.55 -35.07 16.33
C GLN A 458 -3.59 -36.05 15.76
N ALA A 459 -3.45 -36.43 14.48
CA ALA A 459 -4.32 -37.42 13.84
C ALA A 459 -4.19 -38.78 14.51
N HIS A 460 -2.96 -39.24 14.72
CA HIS A 460 -2.68 -40.50 15.39
C HIS A 460 -3.26 -40.55 16.81
N LEU A 461 -3.06 -39.51 17.61
CA LEU A 461 -3.61 -39.42 18.97
C LEU A 461 -5.14 -39.39 19.01
N ALA A 462 -5.80 -39.02 17.90
CA ALA A 462 -7.25 -39.03 17.77
C ALA A 462 -7.79 -40.32 17.13
N GLY A 463 -6.95 -41.33 16.89
CA GLY A 463 -7.34 -42.58 16.22
C GLY A 463 -7.61 -42.43 14.72
N GLU A 464 -7.14 -41.35 14.10
CA GLU A 464 -7.33 -41.10 12.67
C GLU A 464 -6.13 -41.58 11.83
N PRO A 465 -6.33 -41.95 10.55
CA PRO A 465 -5.24 -42.28 9.65
C PRO A 465 -4.23 -41.13 9.50
N SER A 466 -2.93 -41.45 9.62
CA SER A 466 -1.84 -40.47 9.48
C SER A 466 -1.17 -40.48 8.09
N PHE A 467 -1.52 -41.45 7.23
CA PHE A 467 -0.91 -41.69 5.93
C PHE A 467 -0.84 -40.43 5.05
N THR A 468 -1.95 -39.71 4.89
CA THR A 468 -2.00 -38.51 4.03
C THR A 468 -1.04 -37.42 4.50
N TRP A 469 -0.85 -37.24 5.81
CA TRP A 469 0.10 -36.29 6.35
C TRP A 469 1.55 -36.69 6.08
N GLY A 470 1.87 -37.99 6.20
CA GLY A 470 3.18 -38.54 5.85
C GLY A 470 3.50 -38.40 4.36
N LEU A 471 2.52 -38.66 3.48
CA LEU A 471 2.64 -38.46 2.04
C LEU A 471 2.98 -37.00 1.71
N LEU A 472 2.22 -36.06 2.28
CA LEU A 472 2.47 -34.63 2.10
C LEU A 472 3.83 -34.21 2.65
N TYR A 473 4.27 -34.79 3.79
CA TYR A 473 5.59 -34.53 4.36
C TYR A 473 6.70 -34.91 3.37
N GLY A 474 6.63 -36.12 2.80
CA GLY A 474 7.60 -36.59 1.80
C GLY A 474 7.62 -35.73 0.52
N GLN A 475 6.46 -35.24 0.07
CA GLN A 475 6.41 -34.30 -1.06
C GLN A 475 7.09 -32.96 -0.75
N GLU A 476 6.97 -32.47 0.48
CA GLU A 476 7.66 -31.25 0.93
C GLU A 476 9.16 -31.49 1.13
N GLU A 477 9.60 -32.69 1.52
CA GLU A 477 11.01 -33.08 1.52
C GLU A 477 11.61 -33.05 0.11
N GLU A 478 10.95 -33.70 -0.85
CA GLU A 478 11.42 -33.70 -2.24
C GLU A 478 11.41 -32.28 -2.83
N THR A 479 10.41 -31.47 -2.49
CA THR A 479 10.37 -30.06 -2.88
C THR A 479 11.59 -29.30 -2.32
N ALA A 480 11.90 -29.45 -1.04
CA ALA A 480 13.07 -28.82 -0.43
C ALA A 480 14.37 -29.29 -1.11
N ALA A 481 14.54 -30.60 -1.29
CA ALA A 481 15.72 -31.19 -1.93
C ALA A 481 15.90 -30.70 -3.38
N ALA A 482 14.82 -30.60 -4.15
CA ALA A 482 14.84 -30.04 -5.50
C ALA A 482 15.32 -28.58 -5.52
N ARG A 483 14.89 -27.75 -4.57
CA ARG A 483 15.35 -26.36 -4.45
C ARG A 483 16.82 -26.27 -4.03
N GLU A 484 17.31 -27.18 -3.20
CA GLU A 484 18.74 -27.27 -2.89
C GLU A 484 19.57 -27.61 -4.13
N ARG A 485 19.10 -28.51 -4.99
CA ARG A 485 19.75 -28.86 -6.27
C ARG A 485 19.72 -27.71 -7.27
N GLU A 486 18.65 -26.91 -7.29
CA GLU A 486 18.51 -25.76 -8.18
C GLU A 486 19.39 -24.55 -7.75
N LEU A 487 19.57 -24.37 -6.44
CA LEU A 487 20.22 -23.19 -5.86
C LEU A 487 21.59 -22.86 -6.46
N PRO A 488 22.54 -23.81 -6.67
CA PRO A 488 23.83 -23.51 -7.28
C PRO A 488 23.73 -22.85 -8.66
N GLY A 489 22.82 -23.32 -9.53
CA GLY A 489 22.64 -22.78 -10.87
C GLY A 489 22.03 -21.38 -10.84
N VAL A 490 21.01 -21.16 -10.01
CA VAL A 490 20.40 -19.84 -9.82
C VAL A 490 21.39 -18.86 -9.20
N TRP A 491 22.20 -19.32 -8.22
CA TRP A 491 23.22 -18.52 -7.58
C TRP A 491 24.37 -18.17 -8.53
N ALA A 492 24.85 -19.09 -9.38
CA ALA A 492 25.89 -18.80 -10.36
C ALA A 492 25.49 -17.68 -11.33
N ARG A 493 24.22 -17.67 -11.77
CA ARG A 493 23.69 -16.58 -12.60
C ARG A 493 23.62 -15.25 -11.85
N ALA A 494 23.24 -15.29 -10.57
CA ALA A 494 23.17 -14.11 -9.71
C ALA A 494 24.55 -13.53 -9.40
N SER A 495 25.52 -14.37 -9.05
CA SER A 495 26.85 -13.97 -8.59
C SER A 495 27.71 -13.35 -9.68
N ARG A 496 27.48 -13.71 -10.94
CA ARG A 496 28.12 -13.08 -12.12
C ARG A 496 27.66 -11.64 -12.37
N ALA A 497 26.59 -11.16 -11.73
CA ALA A 497 26.12 -9.78 -11.87
C ALA A 497 27.04 -8.82 -11.08
N LYS A 498 28.14 -8.37 -11.69
CA LYS A 498 28.90 -7.24 -11.12
C LYS A 498 28.05 -5.97 -11.28
N ILE A 499 27.68 -5.34 -10.16
CA ILE A 499 27.09 -3.99 -10.17
C ILE A 499 28.26 -3.03 -10.42
N ARG A 500 28.65 -2.86 -11.68
CA ARG A 500 29.66 -1.87 -12.04
C ARG A 500 29.04 -0.48 -11.89
N THR A 501 29.86 0.49 -11.50
CA THR A 501 29.55 1.92 -11.66
C THR A 501 29.08 2.15 -13.09
N ALA A 502 27.99 2.90 -13.28
CA ALA A 502 27.70 3.42 -14.61
C ALA A 502 28.89 4.30 -15.03
N PRO A 503 29.32 4.28 -16.29
CA PRO A 503 30.25 5.30 -16.77
C PRO A 503 29.61 6.67 -16.49
N GLU A 504 30.36 7.56 -15.86
CA GLU A 504 29.99 8.97 -15.71
C GLU A 504 29.86 9.51 -17.14
N GLY A 505 28.69 10.03 -17.47
CA GLY A 505 28.35 10.62 -18.75
C GLY A 505 27.94 12.06 -18.56
#